data_AF-A0AAN7Q0I3-F1
#
_entry.id   AF-A0AAN7Q0I3-F1
#
_cell.length_a   1.000
_cell.length_b   1.000
_cell.length_c   1.000
_cell.angle_alpha   90.00
_cell.angle_beta   90.00
_cell.angle_gamma   90.00
#
_symmetry.space_group_name_H-M   'P 1'
#
loop_
_entity.id
_entity.type
_entity.pdbx_description
1 polymer ?
#
loop_
_entity_poly.entity_id
_entity_poly.type
_entity_poly.pdbx_seq_one_letter_code
_entity_poly.pdbx_strand_id
1 'polypeptide(L)'
;MSKYQLFQLCKTKFCRNRDENPLSIATFLKEFDNKRLSLYRSKKDLCDICHNFFKKCDKIKHFNSIRPGKSSGSPVVNDLKALKYSSNNGVFYKLRHVHDWQLLPMRLNVSKVVPINFKNLPQLHKNSLKIKTEKNI
;
A
#
# COMPACT_ATOMS: atom_id res chain seq x y z
N MET A 1 1.84 21.21 -5.04
CA MET A 1 0.80 22.04 -5.70
C MET A 1 0.15 22.94 -4.66
N SER A 2 0.09 24.25 -4.88
CA SER A 2 -0.51 25.25 -3.97
C SER A 2 -1.93 25.66 -4.39
N LYS A 3 -2.70 26.32 -3.49
CA LYS A 3 -4.05 26.81 -3.81
C LYS A 3 -4.03 27.82 -4.97
N TYR A 4 -3.00 28.67 -5.03
CA TYR A 4 -2.77 29.60 -6.14
C TYR A 4 -2.51 28.86 -7.47
N GLN A 5 -1.66 27.83 -7.45
CA GLN A 5 -1.39 27.02 -8.64
C GLN A 5 -2.64 26.28 -9.13
N LEU A 6 -3.48 25.79 -8.21
CA LEU A 6 -4.78 25.21 -8.55
C LEU A 6 -5.71 26.24 -9.22
N PHE A 7 -5.78 27.46 -8.66
CA PHE A 7 -6.56 28.55 -9.26
C PHE A 7 -6.10 28.88 -10.68
N GLN A 8 -4.78 28.99 -10.90
CA GLN A 8 -4.22 29.24 -12.23
C GLN A 8 -4.56 28.12 -13.22
N LEU A 9 -4.55 26.86 -12.78
CA LEU A 9 -4.98 25.74 -13.61
C LEU A 9 -6.48 25.78 -13.92
N CYS A 10 -7.31 26.12 -12.94
CA CYS A 10 -8.75 26.30 -13.14
C CYS A 10 -9.02 27.39 -14.20
N LYS A 11 -8.36 28.54 -14.06
CA LYS A 11 -8.44 29.65 -15.01
C LYS A 11 -7.97 29.28 -16.42
N THR A 12 -6.83 28.61 -16.53
CA THR A 12 -6.19 28.33 -17.83
C THR A 12 -6.79 27.14 -18.56
N LYS A 13 -7.26 26.10 -17.86
CA LYS A 13 -7.76 24.87 -18.48
C LYS A 13 -9.26 24.67 -18.37
N PHE A 14 -9.91 25.20 -17.34
CA PHE A 14 -11.32 24.92 -17.07
C PHE A 14 -12.22 26.05 -17.58
N CYS A 15 -11.93 27.29 -17.20
CA CYS A 15 -12.71 28.46 -17.60
C CYS A 15 -12.57 28.80 -19.09
N ARG A 16 -11.34 28.74 -19.63
CA ARG A 16 -11.07 28.98 -21.07
C ARG A 16 -11.78 27.99 -22.01
N ASN A 17 -11.93 26.73 -21.60
CA ASN A 17 -12.58 25.71 -22.42
C ASN A 17 -14.12 25.84 -22.43
N ARG A 18 -14.70 26.67 -21.56
CA ARG A 18 -16.14 26.88 -21.41
C ARG A 18 -16.57 28.31 -21.73
N ASP A 19 -15.64 29.16 -22.15
CA ASP A 19 -15.83 30.60 -22.38
C ASP A 19 -16.44 31.33 -21.16
N GLU A 20 -16.10 30.85 -19.95
CA GLU A 20 -16.56 31.44 -18.70
C GLU A 20 -15.50 32.36 -18.12
N ASN A 21 -15.93 33.52 -17.61
CA ASN A 21 -15.03 34.43 -16.89
C ASN A 21 -14.69 33.85 -15.51
N PRO A 22 -13.40 33.62 -15.20
CA PRO A 22 -12.99 33.10 -13.91
C PRO A 22 -13.31 34.11 -12.80
N LEU A 23 -13.87 33.62 -11.70
CA LEU A 23 -14.04 34.40 -10.48
C LEU A 23 -12.69 34.90 -9.95
N SER A 24 -12.74 35.95 -9.11
CA SER A 24 -11.54 36.45 -8.44
C SER A 24 -10.89 35.34 -7.60
N ILE A 25 -9.57 35.43 -7.42
CA ILE A 25 -8.86 34.49 -6.55
C ILE A 25 -9.40 34.50 -5.12
N ALA A 26 -9.83 35.66 -4.62
CA ALA A 26 -10.42 35.80 -3.29
C ALA A 26 -11.73 35.01 -3.19
N THR A 27 -12.60 35.13 -4.20
CA THR A 27 -13.86 34.37 -4.27
C THR A 27 -13.60 32.87 -4.38
N PHE A 28 -12.63 32.46 -5.21
CA PHE A 28 -12.24 31.06 -5.34
C PHE A 28 -11.75 30.48 -4.01
N LEU A 29 -10.88 31.18 -3.29
CA LEU A 29 -10.37 30.72 -1.99
C LEU A 29 -11.47 30.64 -0.94
N LYS A 30 -12.36 31.64 -0.90
CA LYS A 30 -13.54 31.65 -0.02
C LYS A 30 -14.43 30.44 -0.28
N GLU A 31 -14.76 30.16 -1.54
CA GLU A 31 -15.59 29.02 -1.91
C GLU A 31 -14.90 27.67 -1.68
N PHE A 32 -13.59 27.60 -1.88
CA PHE A 32 -12.78 26.41 -1.60
C PHE A 32 -12.84 26.04 -0.11
N ASP A 33 -12.74 27.04 0.77
CA ASP A 33 -12.84 26.85 2.22
C ASP A 33 -14.27 26.60 2.69
N ASN A 34 -15.27 27.31 2.12
CA ASN A 34 -16.70 27.07 2.38
C ASN A 34 -17.12 25.63 2.07
N LYS A 35 -16.63 25.08 0.96
CA LYS A 35 -16.88 23.68 0.56
C LYS A 35 -16.02 22.66 1.30
N ARG A 36 -15.21 23.11 2.28
CA ARG A 36 -14.28 22.28 3.06
C ARG A 36 -13.35 21.45 2.17
N LEU A 37 -12.94 22.01 1.03
CA LEU A 37 -12.03 21.35 0.11
C LEU A 37 -10.60 21.51 0.61
N SER A 38 -9.78 20.49 0.37
CA SER A 38 -8.34 20.55 0.62
C SER A 38 -7.59 19.97 -0.56
N LEU A 39 -6.38 20.47 -0.80
CA LEU A 39 -5.50 19.87 -1.80
C LEU A 39 -5.06 18.50 -1.29
N TYR A 40 -5.43 17.44 -2.02
CA TYR A 40 -4.93 16.11 -1.73
C TYR A 40 -3.41 16.13 -1.83
N ARG A 41 -2.75 16.05 -0.68
CA ARG A 41 -1.32 15.79 -0.60
C ARG A 41 -1.20 14.29 -0.51
N SER A 42 -0.59 13.67 -1.53
CA SER A 42 -0.05 12.32 -1.42
C SER A 42 1.06 12.34 -0.37
N LYS A 43 0.68 12.34 0.90
CA LYS A 43 1.58 12.21 2.02
C LYS A 43 1.97 10.74 2.07
N LYS A 44 3.15 10.44 1.52
CA LYS A 44 3.75 9.10 1.58
C LYS A 44 3.97 8.64 3.03
N ASP A 45 3.98 9.59 3.96
CA ASP A 45 3.95 9.36 5.40
C ASP A 45 2.85 10.25 5.97
N LEU A 46 1.71 9.73 6.42
CA LEU A 46 0.93 10.33 7.50
C LEU A 46 -0.32 9.51 7.79
N CYS A 47 -0.22 8.72 8.84
CA CYS A 47 -1.38 8.33 9.61
C CYS A 47 -0.87 8.00 11.01
N ASP A 48 -1.33 8.72 12.03
CA ASP A 48 -1.00 8.43 13.44
C ASP A 48 -1.45 7.01 13.85
N ILE A 49 -2.38 6.42 13.10
CA ILE A 49 -2.87 5.04 13.27
C ILE A 49 -1.83 4.02 12.76
N CYS A 50 -0.92 4.42 11.85
CA CYS A 50 0.02 3.49 11.22
C CYS A 50 1.04 2.91 12.19
N HIS A 51 1.48 3.66 13.22
CA HIS A 51 2.52 3.14 14.12
C HIS A 51 2.04 1.91 14.89
N ASN A 52 0.72 1.82 15.18
CA ASN A 52 0.06 0.69 15.84
C ASN A 52 -0.19 -0.51 14.91
N PHE A 53 -0.21 -0.29 13.61
CA PHE A 53 -0.43 -1.36 12.63
C PHE A 53 0.83 -2.19 12.36
N PHE A 54 2.00 -1.54 12.23
CA PHE A 54 3.22 -2.22 11.82
C PHE A 54 3.85 -3.06 12.94
N LYS A 55 4.02 -4.36 12.70
CA LYS A 55 4.65 -5.33 13.60
C LYS A 55 6.04 -5.71 13.12
N LYS A 56 6.95 -6.06 14.05
CA LYS A 56 8.23 -6.68 13.70
C LYS A 56 7.99 -8.12 13.31
N CYS A 57 8.40 -8.45 12.08
CA CYS A 57 8.30 -9.80 11.53
C CYS A 57 9.68 -10.49 11.42
N ASP A 58 10.75 -9.86 11.91
CA ASP A 58 12.14 -10.34 11.78
C ASP A 58 12.36 -11.73 12.40
N LYS A 59 11.59 -12.05 13.45
CA LYS A 59 11.61 -13.35 14.13
C LYS A 59 10.58 -14.35 13.59
N ILE A 60 9.79 -13.95 12.58
CA ILE A 60 8.84 -14.81 11.89
C ILE A 60 9.55 -15.41 10.68
N LYS A 61 9.57 -16.73 10.57
CA LYS A 61 10.02 -17.37 9.34
C LYS A 61 9.02 -17.07 8.23
N HIS A 62 9.50 -16.47 7.15
CA HIS A 62 8.76 -16.21 5.93
C HIS A 62 9.32 -17.08 4.80
N PHE A 63 8.52 -17.27 3.76
CA PHE A 63 9.03 -17.82 2.51
C PHE A 63 9.85 -16.75 1.80
N ASN A 64 11.10 -17.04 1.48
CA ASN A 64 11.92 -16.15 0.64
C ASN A 64 11.43 -16.13 -0.81
N SER A 65 10.64 -17.13 -1.22
CA SER A 65 10.08 -17.27 -2.55
C SER A 65 8.81 -18.11 -2.48
N ILE A 66 7.84 -17.80 -3.34
CA ILE A 66 6.61 -18.59 -3.52
C ILE A 66 6.56 -19.26 -4.90
N ARG A 67 7.72 -19.34 -5.57
CA ARG A 67 7.83 -19.85 -6.93
C ARG A 67 7.54 -21.36 -6.98
N PRO A 68 6.61 -21.84 -7.83
CA PRO A 68 6.38 -23.27 -8.00
C PRO A 68 7.53 -24.00 -8.69
N GLY A 69 8.10 -23.40 -9.75
CA GLY A 69 9.20 -23.96 -10.54
C GLY A 69 10.58 -23.63 -10.00
N LYS A 70 11.57 -24.48 -10.28
CA LYS A 70 12.99 -24.24 -9.92
C LYS A 70 13.85 -23.80 -11.10
N SER A 71 13.64 -24.39 -12.28
CA SER A 71 14.48 -24.18 -13.47
C SER A 71 13.90 -23.13 -14.43
N SER A 72 14.71 -22.68 -15.38
CA SER A 72 14.21 -21.87 -16.50
C SER A 72 13.11 -22.62 -17.25
N GLY A 73 12.07 -21.91 -17.70
CA GLY A 73 10.89 -22.52 -18.34
C GLY A 73 9.86 -23.14 -17.39
N SER A 74 10.17 -23.30 -16.09
CA SER A 74 9.18 -23.75 -15.09
C SER A 74 8.37 -22.57 -14.53
N PRO A 75 7.12 -22.79 -14.08
CA PRO A 75 6.22 -21.74 -13.61
C PRO A 75 6.84 -20.81 -12.57
N VAL A 76 6.65 -19.51 -12.75
CA VAL A 76 7.15 -18.44 -11.90
C VAL A 76 6.05 -17.88 -11.00
N VAL A 77 6.39 -16.93 -10.14
CA VAL A 77 5.43 -16.27 -9.24
C VAL A 77 4.25 -15.63 -9.99
N ASN A 78 4.48 -15.11 -11.20
CA ASN A 78 3.46 -14.45 -12.02
C ASN A 78 2.42 -15.44 -12.60
N ASP A 79 2.73 -16.73 -12.65
CA ASP A 79 1.82 -17.77 -13.13
C ASP A 79 0.83 -18.22 -12.05
N LEU A 80 1.04 -17.82 -10.79
CA LEU A 80 0.15 -18.13 -9.68
C LEU A 80 -1.19 -17.42 -9.85
N LYS A 81 -2.27 -18.18 -9.62
CA LYS A 81 -3.66 -17.68 -9.63
C LYS A 81 -4.33 -17.76 -8.27
N ALA A 82 -3.89 -18.69 -7.42
CA ALA A 82 -4.39 -18.78 -6.06
C ALA A 82 -3.33 -19.38 -5.14
N LEU A 83 -3.36 -18.98 -3.87
CA LEU A 83 -2.57 -19.54 -2.78
C LEU A 83 -3.50 -19.92 -1.63
N LYS A 84 -3.22 -21.04 -0.97
CA LYS A 84 -3.94 -21.50 0.22
C LYS A 84 -2.93 -21.92 1.29
N TYR A 85 -3.00 -21.29 2.45
CA TYR A 85 -2.20 -21.66 3.62
C TYR A 85 -2.98 -22.64 4.49
N SER A 86 -2.33 -23.72 4.93
CA SER A 86 -2.81 -24.61 5.98
C SER A 86 -1.80 -24.66 7.11
N SER A 87 -2.25 -24.49 8.35
CA SER A 87 -1.38 -24.51 9.54
C SER A 87 -0.58 -25.81 9.68
N ASN A 88 -1.11 -26.92 9.14
CA ASN A 88 -0.55 -28.25 9.29
C ASN A 88 0.02 -28.80 7.97
N ASN A 89 -0.52 -28.37 6.80
CA ASN A 89 -0.21 -28.97 5.50
C ASN A 89 0.59 -28.05 4.56
N GLY A 90 1.15 -26.95 5.06
CA GLY A 90 1.99 -26.04 4.27
C GLY A 90 1.20 -25.13 3.33
N VAL A 91 1.86 -24.67 2.27
CA VAL A 91 1.27 -23.74 1.28
C VAL A 91 0.91 -24.50 0.03
N PHE A 92 -0.30 -24.30 -0.46
CA PHE A 92 -0.80 -24.83 -1.72
C PHE A 92 -0.99 -23.71 -2.74
N TYR A 93 -0.93 -24.06 -4.02
CA TYR A 93 -1.08 -23.12 -5.12
C TYR A 93 -1.94 -23.66 -6.25
N LYS A 94 -2.39 -22.76 -7.12
CA LYS A 94 -3.00 -23.07 -8.42
C LYS A 94 -2.39 -22.18 -9.50
N LEU A 95 -2.17 -22.75 -10.70
CA LEU A 95 -1.81 -21.99 -11.91
C LEU A 95 -3.04 -21.59 -12.75
N ARG A 96 -4.18 -22.26 -12.53
CA ARG A 96 -5.48 -21.96 -13.13
C ARG A 96 -6.56 -22.21 -12.07
N HIS A 97 -7.62 -21.39 -12.03
CA HIS A 97 -8.66 -21.52 -11.00
C HIS A 97 -9.35 -22.89 -11.00
N VAL A 98 -9.48 -23.49 -12.19
CA VAL A 98 -10.11 -24.80 -12.42
C VAL A 98 -9.25 -26.00 -11.98
N HIS A 99 -7.93 -25.84 -11.87
CA HIS A 99 -7.06 -26.95 -11.45
C HIS A 99 -7.20 -27.22 -9.95
N ASP A 100 -6.85 -28.43 -9.53
CA ASP A 100 -6.78 -28.77 -8.11
C ASP A 100 -5.62 -28.06 -7.40
N TRP A 101 -5.73 -27.99 -6.08
CA TRP A 101 -4.69 -27.43 -5.22
C TRP A 101 -3.44 -28.32 -5.25
N GLN A 102 -2.31 -27.73 -5.63
CA GLN A 102 -1.02 -28.42 -5.62
C GLN A 102 -0.18 -27.93 -4.44
N LEU A 103 0.54 -28.83 -3.78
CA LEU A 103 1.45 -28.44 -2.70
C LEU A 103 2.63 -27.66 -3.28
N LEU A 104 2.94 -26.50 -2.71
CA LEU A 104 4.12 -25.74 -3.10
C LEU A 104 5.37 -26.56 -2.75
N PRO A 105 6.26 -26.86 -3.71
CA PRO A 105 7.36 -27.81 -3.53
C PRO A 105 8.51 -27.28 -2.65
N MET A 106 8.30 -26.16 -1.95
CA MET A 106 9.31 -25.54 -1.10
C MET A 106 9.02 -25.82 0.38
N ARG A 107 9.96 -26.51 1.03
CA ARG A 107 9.84 -26.81 2.46
C ARG A 107 10.21 -25.57 3.28
N LEU A 108 9.31 -25.15 4.17
CA LEU A 108 9.74 -24.37 5.34
C LEU A 108 10.57 -25.30 6.22
N ASN A 109 11.63 -24.78 6.84
CA ASN A 109 12.35 -25.54 7.85
C ASN A 109 11.50 -25.50 9.16
N VAL A 110 10.47 -26.37 9.21
CA VAL A 110 9.35 -26.36 10.19
C VAL A 110 9.79 -26.82 11.58
N SER A 111 10.90 -27.55 11.70
CA SER A 111 11.40 -28.17 12.95
C SER A 111 11.69 -27.19 14.11
N LYS A 112 11.55 -25.87 13.89
CA LYS A 112 11.76 -24.81 14.89
C LYS A 112 10.62 -23.78 14.95
N VAL A 113 9.41 -24.09 14.47
CA VAL A 113 8.37 -23.07 14.24
C VAL A 113 7.11 -23.33 15.08
N VAL A 114 6.78 -22.38 15.96
CA VAL A 114 5.47 -22.27 16.60
C VAL A 114 4.68 -21.18 15.86
N PRO A 115 3.45 -21.42 15.41
CA PRO A 115 2.59 -20.37 14.86
C PRO A 115 2.41 -19.23 15.87
N ILE A 116 2.63 -17.98 15.46
CA ILE A 116 2.45 -16.81 16.33
C ILE A 116 1.23 -16.04 15.83
N ASN A 117 0.31 -15.73 16.74
CA ASN A 117 -0.81 -14.84 16.43
C ASN A 117 -0.29 -13.43 16.15
N PHE A 118 -0.80 -12.78 15.10
CA PHE A 118 -0.41 -11.41 14.72
C PHE A 118 -0.49 -10.40 15.88
N LYS A 119 -1.49 -10.54 16.77
CA LYS A 119 -1.65 -9.67 17.95
C LYS A 119 -0.48 -9.77 18.92
N ASN A 120 0.18 -10.93 18.98
CA ASN A 120 1.29 -11.22 19.87
C ASN A 120 2.64 -10.77 19.28
N LEU A 121 2.66 -10.25 18.06
CA LEU A 121 3.89 -9.74 17.46
C LEU A 121 4.32 -8.41 18.08
N PRO A 122 5.63 -8.22 18.29
CA PRO A 122 6.15 -6.97 18.83
C PRO A 122 5.94 -5.82 17.84
N GLN A 123 5.80 -4.60 18.35
CA GLN A 123 5.60 -3.41 17.53
C GLN A 123 6.87 -3.03 16.75
N LEU A 124 6.72 -2.67 15.47
CA LEU A 124 7.84 -2.18 14.65
C LEU A 124 8.31 -0.82 15.13
N HIS A 125 7.37 0.11 15.31
CA HIS A 125 7.63 1.46 15.79
C HIS A 125 7.12 1.62 17.22
N LYS A 126 7.93 2.21 18.10
CA LYS A 126 7.52 2.46 19.49
C LYS A 126 6.51 3.60 19.62
N ASN A 127 6.61 4.61 18.75
CA ASN A 127 5.81 5.83 18.76
C ASN A 127 5.48 6.25 17.32
N SER A 128 4.52 7.16 17.14
CA SER A 128 4.30 7.85 15.85
C SER A 128 5.61 8.49 15.35
N LEU A 129 5.88 8.33 14.06
CA LEU A 129 7.04 8.95 13.42
C LEU A 129 6.82 10.47 13.35
N LYS A 130 7.79 11.24 13.85
CA LYS A 130 7.72 12.70 13.81
C LYS A 130 7.80 13.17 12.35
N ILE A 131 6.85 14.02 11.96
CA ILE A 131 6.85 14.68 10.66
C ILE A 131 8.01 15.67 10.66
N LYS A 132 9.02 15.43 9.81
CA LYS A 132 10.05 16.45 9.57
C LYS A 132 9.41 17.56 8.75
N THR A 133 9.31 18.76 9.32
CA THR A 133 9.02 19.95 8.54
C THR A 133 10.24 20.28 7.71
N GLU A 134 10.22 19.91 6.43
CA GLU A 134 11.14 20.52 5.47
C GLU A 134 10.88 22.04 5.46
N LYS A 135 11.93 22.83 5.63
CA LYS A 135 11.86 24.27 5.38
C LYS A 135 11.52 24.44 3.91
N ASN A 136 10.31 24.91 3.61
CA ASN A 136 10.00 25.40 2.27
C ASN A 136 10.97 26.56 2.01
N ILE A 137 11.87 26.36 1.05
CA ILE A 137 12.60 27.45 0.38
C ILE A 137 11.63 28.10 -0.60
#